data_AF-A0A0K0DDX7-F1
#
_entry.id   AF-A0A0K0DDX7-F1
#
_cell.length_a   1.000
_cell.length_b   1.000
_cell.length_c   1.000
_cell.angle_alpha   90.00
_cell.angle_beta   90.00
_cell.angle_gamma   90.00
#
_symmetry.space_group_name_H-M   'P 1'
#
loop_
_entity.id
_entity.type
_entity.pdbx_description
1 polymer ?
#
loop_
_entity_poly.entity_id
_entity_poly.type
_entity_poly.pdbx_seq_one_letter_code
_entity_poly.pdbx_strand_id
1 'polypeptide(L)'
;MTRALVEHLLEYDRCEHFGKEPHFVAVLASSTYGVLSLIHEEFCIYCVDERVLLRDVSTITLKEGQYTTGRRVAPVPQLKCVGGGACYKYQPRFVQCVKQGYDGSDYQWKCTADMPRQYKFGMVTVTCEGYNYPDDPYILKGSCGLEYELEYAESAREVGRSKTKWPSLFFWPR
;
A
#
# COMPACT_ATOMS: atom_id res chain seq x y z
N MET A 1 -40.33 26.92 11.82
CA MET A 1 -39.51 26.15 12.77
C MET A 1 -38.75 25.12 11.96
N THR A 2 -37.63 25.53 11.36
CA THR A 2 -36.24 25.52 11.87
C THR A 2 -35.49 24.30 11.35
N ARG A 3 -34.95 24.42 10.13
CA ARG A 3 -33.51 24.31 9.74
C ARG A 3 -32.55 23.43 10.57
N ALA A 4 -33.02 22.37 11.22
CA ALA A 4 -32.23 21.49 12.09
C ALA A 4 -32.33 20.00 11.70
N LEU A 5 -32.38 19.71 10.40
CA LEU A 5 -32.42 18.35 9.84
C LEU A 5 -31.33 18.13 8.77
N VAL A 6 -30.18 18.80 8.92
CA VAL A 6 -29.05 18.66 7.96
C VAL A 6 -27.75 18.17 8.61
N GLU A 7 -27.69 17.97 9.93
CA GLU A 7 -26.41 17.61 10.61
C GLU A 7 -26.39 16.24 11.31
N HIS A 8 -27.35 15.34 11.07
CA HIS A 8 -27.40 14.04 11.76
C HIS A 8 -27.09 12.79 10.89
N LEU A 9 -26.59 12.97 9.65
CA LEU A 9 -26.33 11.85 8.72
C LEU A 9 -24.86 11.68 8.31
N LEU A 10 -23.90 12.17 9.09
CA LEU A 10 -22.47 11.89 8.89
C LEU A 10 -21.81 11.32 10.14
N GLU A 11 -22.53 10.48 10.88
CA GLU A 11 -21.97 9.68 11.97
C GLU A 11 -22.39 8.21 11.81
N TYR A 12 -22.13 7.66 10.62
CA TYR A 12 -22.39 6.25 10.27
C TYR A 12 -21.12 5.51 9.84
N ASP A 13 -19.98 5.83 10.45
CA ASP A 13 -18.71 5.09 10.26
C ASP A 13 -18.02 4.82 11.60
N ARG A 14 -18.74 4.17 12.51
CA ARG A 14 -18.16 3.66 13.75
C ARG A 14 -18.64 2.25 14.05
N CYS A 15 -18.12 1.28 13.30
CA CYS A 15 -18.08 -0.11 13.77
C CYS A 15 -17.08 -0.20 14.94
N GLU A 16 -17.53 0.21 16.14
CA GLU A 16 -16.85 -0.05 17.40
C GLU A 16 -17.51 -1.24 18.11
N HIS A 17 -16.72 -2.31 18.20
CA HIS A 17 -16.56 -3.16 19.38
C HIS A 17 -17.81 -3.86 19.97
N PHE A 18 -18.04 -5.10 19.55
CA PHE A 18 -18.45 -6.16 20.47
C PHE A 18 -17.65 -7.42 20.18
N GLY A 19 -16.62 -7.68 20.99
CA GLY A 19 -16.07 -9.01 21.11
C GLY A 19 -17.12 -9.90 21.77
N LYS A 20 -17.55 -10.96 21.10
CA LYS A 20 -18.08 -12.21 21.67
C LYS A 20 -18.31 -13.26 20.58
N GLU A 21 -18.05 -14.50 20.98
CA GLU A 21 -17.94 -15.74 20.18
C GLU A 21 -19.17 -16.08 19.31
N PRO A 22 -19.00 -16.87 18.22
CA PRO A 22 -20.04 -17.13 17.24
C PRO A 22 -20.93 -18.30 17.66
N HIS A 23 -21.65 -18.23 18.78
CA HIS A 23 -22.62 -19.27 19.13
C HIS A 23 -23.83 -18.68 19.85
N PHE A 24 -24.83 -18.26 19.06
CA PHE A 24 -26.29 -18.39 19.27
C PHE A 24 -27.00 -17.29 18.48
N VAL A 25 -27.52 -17.60 17.29
CA VAL A 25 -28.55 -16.78 16.65
C VAL A 25 -29.89 -17.41 17.05
N ALA A 26 -30.58 -16.81 18.02
CA ALA A 26 -31.97 -17.10 18.30
C ALA A 26 -32.83 -16.35 17.27
N VAL A 27 -33.27 -17.04 16.21
CA VAL A 27 -34.32 -16.53 15.33
C VAL A 27 -35.66 -16.76 16.03
N LEU A 28 -36.25 -15.72 16.61
CA LEU A 28 -37.67 -15.76 16.94
C LEU A 28 -38.46 -15.64 15.64
N ALA A 29 -38.80 -16.81 15.07
CA ALA A 29 -39.76 -16.92 13.99
C ALA A 29 -41.15 -16.51 14.52
N SER A 30 -41.53 -15.25 14.31
CA SER A 30 -42.92 -14.84 14.46
C SER A 30 -43.68 -15.19 13.18
N SER A 31 -44.57 -16.16 13.34
CA SER A 31 -45.47 -16.67 12.32
C SER A 31 -46.51 -15.64 11.85
N THR A 32 -46.94 -15.85 10.60
CA THR A 32 -48.20 -15.43 9.96
C THR A 32 -48.19 -14.14 9.12
N TYR A 33 -48.75 -14.33 7.91
CA TYR A 33 -49.16 -13.40 6.86
C TYR A 33 -48.10 -13.02 5.83
N GLY A 34 -48.16 -13.76 4.73
CA GLY A 34 -47.42 -13.49 3.52
C GLY A 34 -47.80 -12.15 2.88
N VAL A 35 -46.78 -11.50 2.35
CA VAL A 35 -46.89 -10.57 1.24
C VAL A 35 -45.79 -10.97 0.26
N LEU A 36 -46.22 -11.41 -0.92
CA LEU A 36 -45.34 -11.71 -2.06
C LEU A 36 -44.87 -10.37 -2.66
N SER A 37 -43.67 -9.89 -2.33
CA SER A 37 -42.98 -8.84 -3.09
C SER A 37 -41.50 -8.74 -2.71
N LEU A 38 -40.66 -8.95 -3.74
CA LEU A 38 -39.23 -8.63 -3.82
C LEU A 38 -38.25 -9.58 -3.11
N ILE A 39 -37.86 -10.63 -3.83
CA ILE A 39 -36.51 -11.20 -3.70
C ILE A 39 -35.48 -10.17 -4.18
N HIS A 40 -34.33 -10.12 -3.50
CA HIS A 40 -33.18 -9.18 -3.56
C HIS A 40 -33.34 -7.97 -2.62
N GLU A 41 -32.59 -7.78 -1.54
CA GLU A 41 -31.29 -8.35 -1.16
C GLU A 41 -31.23 -8.53 0.36
N GLU A 42 -31.11 -9.76 0.84
CA GLU A 42 -30.41 -9.97 2.10
C GLU A 42 -28.91 -9.80 1.81
N PHE A 43 -28.45 -8.54 1.77
CA PHE A 43 -27.04 -8.28 1.97
C PHE A 43 -26.73 -8.74 3.39
N CYS A 44 -26.17 -9.94 3.52
CA CYS A 44 -25.38 -10.25 4.70
C CYS A 44 -24.25 -9.22 4.73
N ILE A 45 -24.43 -8.16 5.51
CA ILE A 45 -23.34 -7.31 6.00
C ILE A 45 -22.55 -8.18 6.97
N TYR A 46 -21.81 -9.15 6.45
CA TYR A 46 -20.68 -9.69 7.16
C TYR A 46 -19.68 -8.54 7.23
N CYS A 47 -19.42 -8.03 8.44
CA CYS A 47 -18.24 -7.21 8.68
C CYS A 47 -17.04 -8.06 8.27
N VAL A 48 -16.50 -7.82 7.08
CA VAL A 48 -15.28 -8.48 6.64
C VAL A 48 -14.20 -8.05 7.62
N ASP A 49 -13.61 -9.01 8.32
CA ASP A 49 -12.52 -8.72 9.21
C ASP A 49 -11.29 -8.31 8.37
N GLU A 50 -11.06 -7.01 8.26
CA GLU A 50 -9.96 -6.45 7.48
C GLU A 50 -8.64 -6.42 8.26
N ARG A 51 -8.60 -6.97 9.47
CA ARG A 51 -7.37 -7.04 10.26
C ARG A 51 -6.50 -8.20 9.77
N VAL A 52 -5.22 -7.92 9.58
CA VAL A 52 -4.21 -8.92 9.18
C VAL A 52 -3.05 -8.80 10.13
N LEU A 53 -2.64 -9.92 10.74
CA LEU A 53 -1.47 -9.90 11.61
C LEU A 53 -0.21 -9.70 10.75
N LEU A 54 0.53 -8.62 10.98
CA LEU A 54 1.67 -8.24 10.14
C LEU A 54 2.69 -9.38 10.04
N ARG A 55 2.85 -10.18 11.10
CA ARG A 55 3.75 -11.34 11.13
C ARG A 55 3.43 -12.38 10.04
N ASP A 56 2.14 -12.56 9.71
CA ASP A 56 1.66 -13.59 8.78
C ASP A 56 1.71 -13.11 7.31
N VAL A 57 1.99 -11.82 7.08
CA VAL A 57 2.19 -11.26 5.74
C VAL A 57 3.57 -11.66 5.21
N SER A 58 3.63 -12.54 4.22
CA SER A 58 4.90 -12.97 3.63
C SER A 58 5.35 -12.09 2.46
N THR A 59 4.40 -11.55 1.69
CA THR A 59 4.67 -10.81 0.45
C THR A 59 3.64 -9.71 0.25
N ILE A 60 4.12 -8.57 -0.26
CA ILE A 60 3.30 -7.42 -0.63
C ILE A 60 3.57 -7.13 -2.10
N THR A 61 2.51 -6.90 -2.87
CA THR A 61 2.61 -6.48 -4.29
C THR A 61 1.94 -5.13 -4.45
N LEU A 62 2.74 -4.15 -4.83
CA LEU A 62 2.35 -2.74 -4.94
C LEU A 62 2.37 -2.32 -6.40
N LYS A 63 1.43 -1.45 -6.77
CA LYS A 63 1.21 -1.06 -8.15
C LYS A 63 1.27 0.45 -8.32
N GLU A 64 1.82 0.88 -9.44
CA GLU A 64 1.81 2.29 -9.85
C GLU A 64 0.37 2.80 -9.98
N GLY A 65 0.12 4.03 -9.52
CA GLY A 65 -1.18 4.69 -9.59
C GLY A 65 -2.26 4.11 -8.67
N GLN A 66 -1.95 3.08 -7.89
CA GLN A 66 -2.85 2.56 -6.86
C GLN A 66 -2.60 3.24 -5.52
N TYR A 67 -3.65 3.27 -4.70
CA TYR A 67 -3.63 3.84 -3.36
C TYR A 67 -3.77 2.73 -2.31
N THR A 68 -3.26 2.99 -1.12
CA THR A 68 -3.47 2.13 0.05
C THR A 68 -4.93 2.21 0.48
N THR A 69 -5.43 1.19 1.16
CA THR A 69 -6.62 1.39 2.00
C THR A 69 -6.25 2.31 3.16
N GLY A 70 -7.24 3.00 3.71
CA GLY A 70 -7.06 3.91 4.83
C GLY A 70 -8.32 3.92 5.68
N ARG A 71 -8.19 3.71 6.99
CA ARG A 71 -9.32 3.78 7.92
C ARG A 71 -9.24 5.03 8.79
N ARG A 72 -8.06 5.29 9.35
CA ARG A 72 -7.83 6.41 10.27
C ARG A 72 -7.12 7.58 9.59
N VAL A 73 -6.33 7.25 8.56
CA VAL A 73 -5.62 8.21 7.72
C VAL A 73 -6.15 8.12 6.29
N ALA A 74 -6.03 9.22 5.55
CA ALA A 74 -6.42 9.22 4.15
C ALA A 74 -5.53 8.26 3.34
N PRO A 75 -6.10 7.53 2.37
CA PRO A 75 -5.35 6.73 1.41
C PRO A 75 -4.15 7.47 0.80
N VAL A 76 -2.99 6.82 0.77
CA VAL A 76 -1.75 7.35 0.16
C VAL A 76 -1.35 6.51 -1.05
N PRO A 77 -0.53 7.03 -1.98
CA PRO A 77 -0.01 6.22 -3.08
C PRO A 77 0.77 5.00 -2.56
N GLN A 78 0.51 3.83 -3.13
CA GLN A 78 1.21 2.59 -2.77
C GLN A 78 2.71 2.66 -3.05
N LEU A 79 3.11 3.39 -4.09
CA LEU A 79 4.49 3.56 -4.51
C LEU A 79 4.83 5.04 -4.49
N LYS A 80 5.77 5.43 -3.64
CA LYS A 80 6.19 6.82 -3.49
C LYS A 80 7.71 6.92 -3.61
N CYS A 81 8.17 7.61 -4.65
CA CYS A 81 9.58 7.92 -4.79
C CYS A 81 9.92 9.12 -3.89
N VAL A 82 10.84 8.94 -2.94
CA VAL A 82 11.20 9.95 -1.93
C VAL A 82 12.59 10.54 -2.13
N GLY A 83 13.40 9.98 -3.02
CA GLY A 83 14.76 10.45 -3.26
C GLY A 83 15.54 9.65 -4.30
N GLY A 84 16.84 9.94 -4.37
CA GLY A 84 17.78 9.34 -5.32
C GLY A 84 17.89 10.08 -6.66
N GLY A 85 19.01 9.88 -7.36
CA GLY A 85 19.35 10.65 -8.57
C GLY A 85 18.46 10.37 -9.79
N ALA A 86 17.66 9.29 -9.76
CA ALA A 86 16.76 8.89 -10.84
C ALA A 86 15.27 9.02 -10.45
N CYS A 87 14.95 9.57 -9.28
CA CYS A 87 13.57 9.86 -8.92
C CYS A 87 12.91 10.75 -9.99
N TYR A 88 11.64 10.48 -10.31
CA TYR A 88 10.89 11.12 -11.40
C TYR A 88 11.37 10.84 -12.84
N LYS A 89 12.46 10.06 -13.03
CA LYS A 89 12.91 9.64 -14.38
C LYS A 89 12.28 8.34 -14.82
N TYR A 90 11.94 7.49 -13.88
CA TYR A 90 11.25 6.23 -14.10
C TYR A 90 10.44 5.87 -12.86
N GLN A 91 9.29 5.23 -13.07
CA GLN A 91 8.46 4.68 -12.00
C GLN A 91 8.18 3.21 -12.32
N PRO A 92 8.52 2.26 -11.43
CA PRO A 92 8.20 0.87 -11.64
C PRO A 92 6.70 0.63 -11.56
N ARG A 93 6.15 -0.12 -12.52
CA ARG A 93 4.70 -0.40 -12.59
C ARG A 93 4.25 -1.35 -11.48
N PHE A 94 5.11 -2.31 -11.13
CA PHE A 94 4.88 -3.32 -10.11
C PHE A 94 6.13 -3.47 -9.25
N VAL A 95 5.94 -3.48 -7.93
CA VAL A 95 6.99 -3.80 -6.97
C VAL A 95 6.50 -4.91 -6.08
N GLN A 96 7.31 -5.96 -5.94
CA GLN A 96 7.04 -7.07 -5.04
C GLN A 96 8.04 -7.02 -3.89
N CYS A 97 7.54 -6.90 -2.67
CA CYS A 97 8.32 -6.91 -1.45
C CYS A 97 8.09 -8.23 -0.71
N VAL A 98 9.17 -8.94 -0.41
CA VAL A 98 9.15 -10.22 0.31
C VAL A 98 9.81 -10.03 1.66
N LYS A 99 9.13 -10.45 2.72
CA LYS A 99 9.67 -10.41 4.08
C LYS A 99 10.86 -11.35 4.19
N GLN A 100 12.00 -10.82 4.62
CA GLN A 100 13.25 -11.54 4.82
C GLN A 100 13.45 -11.99 6.27
N GLY A 101 12.92 -11.23 7.22
CA GLY A 101 13.08 -11.54 8.64
C GLY A 101 12.50 -10.46 9.55
N TYR A 102 12.83 -10.56 10.83
CA TYR A 102 12.50 -9.60 11.88
C TYR A 102 13.79 -9.36 12.68
N ASP A 103 14.16 -8.11 12.89
CA ASP A 103 15.43 -7.74 13.53
C ASP A 103 15.30 -7.45 15.05
N GLY A 104 14.10 -7.65 15.61
CA GLY A 104 13.78 -7.31 17.01
C GLY A 104 13.05 -5.98 17.17
N SER A 105 12.98 -5.16 16.11
CA SER A 105 12.22 -3.92 16.08
C SER A 105 11.18 -3.95 14.94
N ASP A 106 11.63 -4.19 13.70
CA ASP A 106 10.79 -4.14 12.50
C ASP A 106 11.06 -5.32 11.54
N TYR A 107 10.13 -5.54 10.62
CA TYR A 107 10.27 -6.53 9.57
C TYR A 107 11.18 -6.05 8.47
N GLN A 108 12.13 -6.89 8.11
CA GLN A 108 13.07 -6.61 7.03
C GLN A 108 12.47 -7.04 5.70
N TRP A 109 12.31 -6.10 4.77
CA TRP A 109 11.69 -6.35 3.46
C TRP A 109 12.70 -6.26 2.33
N LYS A 110 12.63 -7.21 1.40
CA LYS A 110 13.37 -7.14 0.13
C LYS A 110 12.39 -6.85 -1.00
N CYS A 111 12.52 -5.68 -1.61
CA CYS A 111 11.68 -5.26 -2.72
C CYS A 111 12.39 -5.44 -4.06
N THR A 112 11.66 -5.99 -5.03
CA THR A 112 12.13 -6.23 -6.41
C THR A 112 11.10 -5.71 -7.40
N ALA A 113 11.57 -5.17 -8.52
CA ALA A 113 10.73 -4.65 -9.59
C ALA A 113 11.36 -4.98 -10.95
N ASP A 114 10.53 -5.11 -11.97
CA ASP A 114 10.98 -5.20 -13.36
C ASP A 114 11.24 -3.79 -13.87
N MET A 115 12.52 -3.41 -13.93
CA MET A 115 12.95 -2.10 -14.39
C MET A 115 14.24 -2.18 -15.21
N PRO A 116 14.49 -1.22 -16.12
CA PRO A 116 15.71 -1.20 -16.92
C PRO A 116 16.97 -1.24 -16.06
N ARG A 117 18.00 -1.96 -16.53
CA ARG A 117 19.28 -2.17 -15.81
C ARG A 117 20.01 -0.90 -15.39
N GLN A 118 19.67 0.24 -15.99
CA GLN A 118 20.21 1.56 -15.64
C GLN A 118 19.67 2.12 -14.33
N TYR A 119 18.64 1.49 -13.75
CA TYR A 119 18.03 1.89 -12.48
C TYR A 119 18.22 0.81 -11.42
N LYS A 120 18.41 1.23 -10.17
CA LYS A 120 18.42 0.37 -8.99
C LYS A 120 17.68 1.05 -7.84
N PHE A 121 17.07 0.26 -6.96
CA PHE A 121 16.55 0.80 -5.71
C PHE A 121 17.71 1.24 -4.82
N GLY A 122 17.55 2.40 -4.19
CA GLY A 122 18.38 2.87 -3.08
C GLY A 122 17.78 2.40 -1.76
N MET A 123 17.51 3.33 -0.85
CA MET A 123 16.75 3.04 0.36
C MET A 123 15.31 2.64 0.03
N VAL A 124 14.78 1.65 0.75
CA VAL A 124 13.38 1.20 0.63
C VAL A 124 12.78 1.04 2.02
N THR A 125 11.56 1.52 2.20
CA THR A 125 10.82 1.46 3.47
C THR A 125 9.39 1.06 3.20
N VAL A 126 8.97 -0.07 3.77
CA VAL A 126 7.58 -0.55 3.70
C VAL A 126 6.86 -0.13 4.97
N THR A 127 5.72 0.55 4.84
CA THR A 127 4.92 1.02 5.97
C THR A 127 3.48 0.59 5.78
N CYS A 128 2.86 0.05 6.83
CA CYS A 128 1.45 -0.35 6.85
C CYS A 128 0.71 0.40 7.96
N GLU A 129 -0.58 0.69 7.76
CA GLU A 129 -1.43 1.27 8.81
C GLU A 129 -1.78 0.20 9.85
N GLY A 130 -1.39 0.42 11.11
CA GLY A 130 -1.84 -0.39 12.25
C GLY A 130 -3.35 -0.28 12.47
N TYR A 131 -3.99 -1.41 12.78
CA TYR A 131 -5.45 -1.56 12.72
C TYR A 131 -6.18 -0.71 13.78
N ASN A 132 -5.77 -0.79 15.04
CA ASN A 132 -6.36 0.00 16.13
C ASN A 132 -5.50 1.19 16.56
N TYR A 133 -4.17 1.10 16.43
CA TYR A 133 -3.17 2.13 16.81
C TYR A 133 -1.92 2.02 15.92
N PRO A 134 -1.07 3.06 15.83
CA PRO A 134 0.05 3.10 14.88
C PRO A 134 0.98 1.88 14.92
N ASP A 135 1.29 1.36 16.12
CA ASP A 135 2.20 0.22 16.33
C ASP A 135 1.45 -1.11 16.61
N ASP A 136 0.21 -1.23 16.16
CA ASP A 136 -0.59 -2.44 16.36
C ASP A 136 0.02 -3.63 15.57
N PRO A 137 0.23 -4.81 16.19
CA PRO A 137 0.70 -5.99 15.46
C PRO A 137 -0.25 -6.40 14.32
N TYR A 138 -1.53 -6.05 14.40
CA TYR A 138 -2.48 -6.15 13.31
C TYR A 138 -2.46 -4.88 12.47
N ILE A 139 -2.46 -5.05 11.15
CA ILE A 139 -2.56 -3.99 10.16
C ILE A 139 -3.89 -4.05 9.41
N LEU A 140 -4.28 -2.94 8.81
CA LEU A 140 -5.40 -2.89 7.87
C LEU A 140 -5.03 -3.57 6.55
N LYS A 141 -5.87 -4.49 6.07
CA LYS A 141 -5.67 -5.16 4.79
C LYS A 141 -5.57 -4.14 3.66
N GLY A 142 -4.47 -4.21 2.90
CA GLY A 142 -4.23 -3.32 1.76
C GLY A 142 -3.70 -1.93 2.13
N SER A 143 -3.34 -1.70 3.39
CA SER A 143 -2.84 -0.39 3.85
C SER A 143 -1.33 -0.21 3.67
N CYS A 144 -0.61 -1.26 3.28
CA CYS A 144 0.83 -1.19 3.09
C CYS A 144 1.22 -0.39 1.85
N GLY A 145 2.17 0.52 2.01
CA GLY A 145 2.82 1.27 0.94
C GLY A 145 4.34 1.15 1.00
N LEU A 146 5.02 1.56 -0.07
CA LEU A 146 6.46 1.58 -0.21
C LEU A 146 6.93 2.99 -0.54
N GLU A 147 7.78 3.51 0.34
CA GLU A 147 8.64 4.65 0.04
C GLU A 147 9.99 4.12 -0.45
N TYR A 148 10.47 4.64 -1.58
CA TYR A 148 11.72 4.18 -2.18
C TYR A 148 12.54 5.32 -2.76
N GLU A 149 13.85 5.13 -2.77
CA GLU A 149 14.77 5.93 -3.58
C GLU A 149 15.09 5.21 -4.88
N LEU A 150 15.24 5.97 -5.96
CA LEU A 150 15.64 5.43 -7.25
C LEU A 150 16.98 6.02 -7.68
N GLU A 151 17.95 5.16 -7.94
CA GLU A 151 19.30 5.53 -8.32
C GLU A 151 19.67 5.03 -9.72
N TYR A 152 20.63 5.71 -10.35
CA TYR A 152 21.27 5.16 -11.54
C TYR A 152 22.22 4.04 -11.15
N ALA A 153 22.13 2.90 -11.85
CA ALA A 153 23.12 1.86 -11.75
C ALA A 153 24.48 2.39 -12.25
N GLU A 154 25.57 1.96 -11.61
CA GLU A 154 26.94 2.43 -11.91
C GLU A 154 27.33 2.19 -13.38
N SER A 155 26.87 1.09 -13.96
CA SER A 155 27.06 0.77 -15.38
C SER A 155 26.46 1.80 -16.34
N ALA A 156 25.44 2.56 -15.93
CA ALA A 156 24.85 3.63 -16.73
C ALA A 156 25.64 4.94 -16.64
N ARG A 157 26.33 5.20 -15.52
CA ARG A 157 27.15 6.40 -15.33
C ARG A 157 28.42 6.39 -16.19
N GLU A 158 28.98 5.22 -16.46
CA GLU A 158 30.19 5.10 -17.30
C GLU A 158 29.93 5.37 -18.78
N VAL A 159 28.74 5.03 -19.29
CA VAL A 159 28.36 5.27 -20.70
C VAL A 159 28.30 6.76 -21.01
N GLY A 160 27.98 7.62 -20.03
CA GLY A 160 27.99 9.08 -20.18
C GLY A 160 29.36 9.73 -20.08
N ARG A 161 30.37 9.07 -19.49
CA ARG A 161 31.69 9.66 -19.23
C ARG A 161 32.75 9.28 -20.27
N SER A 162 32.47 8.30 -21.13
CA SER A 162 33.40 7.86 -22.19
C SER A 162 33.08 8.46 -23.56
N LYS A 163 32.93 9.78 -23.65
CA LYS A 163 32.98 10.53 -24.92
C LYS A 163 33.60 11.90 -24.69
N THR A 164 34.94 11.97 -24.66
CA THR A 164 35.81 12.98 -25.31
C THR A 164 37.25 12.73 -24.85
N LYS A 165 37.93 11.78 -25.48
CA LYS A 165 39.40 11.79 -25.55
C LYS A 165 39.75 11.66 -27.02
N TRP A 166 39.73 12.78 -27.72
CA TRP A 166 40.32 12.86 -29.06
C TRP A 166 41.85 12.82 -28.88
N PRO A 167 42.57 11.87 -29.47
CA PRO A 167 44.01 11.99 -29.62
C PRO A 167 44.28 12.74 -30.93
N SER A 168 44.24 14.08 -30.91
CA SER A 168 44.69 14.87 -32.05
C SER A 168 46.19 15.12 -31.96
N LEU A 169 46.97 14.07 -32.22
CA LEU A 169 48.30 14.20 -32.79
C LEU A 169 48.14 14.60 -34.26
N PHE A 170 47.99 15.89 -34.56
CA PHE A 170 48.13 16.40 -35.94
C PHE A 170 48.70 17.83 -35.94
N PHE A 171 49.97 17.90 -36.35
CA PHE A 171 50.62 18.92 -37.18
C PHE A 171 50.46 20.41 -36.83
N TRP A 172 51.56 21.03 -36.40
CA TRP A 172 51.78 22.47 -36.53
C TRP A 172 52.93 22.71 -37.52
N PRO A 173 52.70 23.34 -38.69
CA PRO A 173 53.79 23.85 -39.51
C PRO A 173 54.09 25.30 -39.13
N ARG A 174 55.36 25.64 -38.98
CA ARG A 174 55.85 27.01 -39.08
C ARG A 174 57.12 27.01 -39.92
#